data_AF-A0A8B9REN1-F1
#
_entry.id   AF-A0A8B9REN1-F1
#
_cell.length_a   1.000
_cell.length_b   1.000
_cell.length_c   1.000
_cell.angle_alpha   90.00
_cell.angle_beta   90.00
_cell.angle_gamma   90.00
#
_symmetry.space_group_name_H-M   'P 1'
#
loop_
_entity.id
_entity.type
_entity.pdbx_description
1 polymer ?
#
loop_
_entity_poly.entity_id
_entity_poly.type
_entity_poly.pdbx_seq_one_letter_code
_entity_poly.pdbx_strand_id
1 'polypeptide(L)'
;MVNLWLKGPLNTRLPSNTVKRISENLYLYIPEEFARKTRPLSEVARWKATEFRQFLLYTGPVVLMTQLLRVSKRWLQPDQLGPEAVTEQVTMDHFLCALPGVLRKSVGLTSPTSIKEMIDATEAAESVLSLGRSERTGELM
;
A
#
# COMPACT_ATOMS: atom_id res chain seq x y z
N MET A 1 -7.27 13.91 -8.87
CA MET A 1 -6.37 13.17 -7.96
C MET A 1 -7.12 12.52 -6.78
N VAL A 2 -7.70 13.26 -5.84
CA VAL A 2 -8.42 12.67 -4.66
C VAL A 2 -9.62 11.80 -5.06
N ASN A 3 -10.29 12.10 -6.18
CA ASN A 3 -11.37 11.26 -6.71
C ASN A 3 -10.95 9.81 -7.05
N LEU A 4 -9.66 9.55 -7.30
CA LEU A 4 -9.16 8.19 -7.54
C LEU A 4 -9.37 7.28 -6.34
N TRP A 5 -9.31 7.84 -5.13
CA TRP A 5 -9.53 7.08 -3.89
C TRP A 5 -10.98 6.64 -3.71
N LEU A 6 -11.94 7.28 -4.39
CA LEU A 6 -13.36 7.00 -4.27
C LEU A 6 -13.92 6.23 -5.47
N LYS A 7 -13.47 6.57 -6.68
CA LYS A 7 -14.02 6.08 -7.95
C LYS A 7 -12.94 5.54 -8.91
N GLY A 8 -11.68 5.43 -8.47
CA GLY A 8 -10.59 4.90 -9.28
C GLY A 8 -10.53 3.36 -9.31
N PRO A 9 -9.54 2.81 -10.01
CA PRO A 9 -9.29 1.37 -10.05
C PRO A 9 -9.02 0.80 -8.65
N LEU A 10 -9.34 -0.49 -8.45
CA LEU A 10 -9.36 -1.13 -7.13
C LEU A 10 -8.04 -1.04 -6.36
N ASN A 11 -6.91 -1.04 -7.05
CA ASN A 11 -5.57 -0.89 -6.47
C ASN A 11 -5.32 0.48 -5.81
N THR A 12 -6.09 1.50 -6.17
CA THR A 12 -5.96 2.88 -5.65
C THR A 12 -7.17 3.32 -4.82
N ARG A 13 -8.21 2.48 -4.75
CA ARG A 13 -9.48 2.79 -4.11
C ARG A 13 -9.42 2.51 -2.61
N LEU A 14 -9.85 3.49 -1.82
CA LEU A 14 -9.96 3.32 -0.37
C LEU A 14 -11.23 2.55 -0.01
N PRO A 15 -11.17 1.64 0.98
CA PRO A 15 -12.36 0.96 1.47
C PRO A 15 -13.29 1.94 2.20
N SER A 16 -14.59 1.68 2.17
CA SER A 16 -15.64 2.57 2.72
C SER A 16 -15.40 2.92 4.19
N ASN A 17 -14.91 1.96 4.99
CA ASN A 17 -14.59 2.18 6.41
C ASN A 17 -13.44 3.18 6.59
N THR A 18 -12.42 3.14 5.72
CA THR A 18 -11.32 4.11 5.74
C THR A 18 -11.82 5.50 5.32
N VAL A 19 -12.67 5.58 4.30
CA VAL A 19 -13.27 6.87 3.86
C VAL A 19 -14.12 7.48 4.96
N LYS A 20 -14.93 6.68 5.66
CA LYS A 20 -15.75 7.13 6.79
C LYS A 20 -14.88 7.70 7.91
N ARG A 21 -13.83 6.96 8.31
CA ARG A 21 -12.90 7.40 9.36
C ARG A 21 -12.10 8.65 8.99
N ILE A 22 -11.66 8.77 7.73
CA ILE A 22 -11.04 10.00 7.25
C ILE A 22 -12.04 11.15 7.36
N SER A 23 -13.29 10.94 6.94
CA SER A 23 -14.34 11.96 7.00
C SER A 23 -14.64 12.42 8.43
N GLU A 24 -14.68 11.52 9.40
CA GLU A 24 -14.87 11.84 10.82
C GLU A 24 -13.67 12.62 11.37
N ASN A 25 -12.45 12.18 11.06
CA ASN A 25 -11.23 12.82 11.53
C ASN A 25 -11.01 14.21 10.92
N LEU A 26 -11.54 14.50 9.71
CA LEU A 26 -11.39 15.81 9.09
C LEU A 26 -11.91 16.93 9.98
N TYR A 27 -13.00 16.70 10.72
CA TYR A 27 -13.58 17.70 11.62
C TYR A 27 -12.73 18.00 12.85
N LEU A 28 -11.90 17.04 13.28
CA LEU A 28 -11.10 17.17 14.50
C LEU A 28 -9.84 18.03 14.31
N TYR A 29 -9.34 18.13 13.07
CA TYR A 29 -8.09 18.81 12.76
C TYR A 29 -8.29 20.11 12.00
N ILE A 30 -9.50 20.68 11.99
CA ILE A 30 -9.78 21.98 11.37
C ILE A 30 -9.18 23.09 12.22
N PRO A 31 -8.26 23.91 11.69
CA PRO A 31 -7.77 25.07 12.42
C PRO A 31 -8.88 26.09 12.66
N GLU A 32 -8.82 26.79 13.79
CA GLU A 32 -9.84 27.76 14.21
C GLU A 32 -10.00 28.94 13.24
N GLU A 33 -8.94 29.25 12.48
CA GLU A 33 -8.92 30.29 11.43
C GLU A 33 -9.91 30.02 10.28
N PHE A 34 -10.37 28.78 10.11
CA PHE A 34 -11.30 28.43 9.05
C PHE A 34 -12.75 28.56 9.52
N ALA A 35 -13.45 29.55 8.98
CA ALA A 35 -14.85 29.83 9.30
C ALA A 35 -15.85 28.71 8.94
N ARG A 36 -15.45 27.69 8.16
CA ARG A 36 -16.33 26.62 7.67
C ARG A 36 -15.73 25.25 7.90
N LYS A 37 -16.58 24.33 8.34
CA LYS A 37 -16.26 22.90 8.39
C LYS A 37 -16.21 22.34 6.97
N THR A 38 -15.17 21.56 6.67
CA THR A 38 -15.05 20.85 5.39
C THR A 38 -16.12 19.76 5.29
N ARG A 39 -16.69 19.59 4.10
CA ARG A 39 -17.53 18.42 3.80
C ARG A 39 -16.76 17.10 3.98
N PRO A 40 -17.45 15.98 4.24
CA PRO A 40 -16.80 14.68 4.37
C PRO A 40 -16.11 14.27 3.06
N LEU A 41 -15.13 13.38 3.16
CA LEU A 41 -14.38 12.88 2.01
C LEU A 41 -15.29 12.13 1.02
N SER A 42 -16.40 11.54 1.47
CA SER A 42 -17.40 10.93 0.60
C SER A 42 -18.00 11.89 -0.44
N GLU A 43 -18.03 13.19 -0.13
CA GLU A 43 -18.60 14.24 -0.97
C GLU A 43 -17.54 15.11 -1.66
N VAL A 44 -16.32 14.59 -1.86
CA VAL A 44 -15.22 15.32 -2.55
C VAL A 44 -15.65 15.93 -3.88
N ALA A 45 -16.56 15.28 -4.62
CA ALA A 45 -17.07 15.80 -5.89
C ALA A 45 -17.81 17.14 -5.76
N ARG A 46 -18.28 17.48 -4.56
CA ARG A 46 -18.97 18.74 -4.25
C ARG A 46 -18.06 19.77 -3.59
N TRP A 47 -16.81 19.46 -3.31
CA TRP A 47 -15.90 20.38 -2.64
C TRP A 47 -15.62 21.61 -3.52
N LYS A 48 -15.66 22.79 -2.93
CA LYS A 48 -15.14 24.00 -3.56
C LYS A 48 -13.61 24.00 -3.51
N ALA A 49 -12.97 24.83 -4.34
CA ALA A 49 -11.52 24.97 -4.37
C ALA A 49 -10.92 25.31 -2.98
N THR A 50 -11.65 26.06 -2.15
CA THR A 50 -11.25 26.40 -0.77
C THR A 50 -11.20 25.18 0.13
N GLU A 51 -12.19 24.29 0.06
CA GLU A 51 -12.23 23.04 0.83
C GLU A 51 -11.12 22.09 0.38
N PHE A 52 -10.91 21.99 -0.94
CA PHE A 52 -9.81 21.19 -1.49
C PHE A 52 -8.44 21.72 -1.04
N ARG A 53 -8.23 23.04 -1.04
CA ARG A 53 -6.98 23.65 -0.57
C ARG A 53 -6.77 23.43 0.94
N GLN A 54 -7.83 23.58 1.73
CA GLN A 54 -7.78 23.30 3.16
C GLN A 54 -7.40 21.85 3.43
N PHE A 55 -8.01 20.90 2.70
CA PHE A 55 -7.63 19.50 2.76
C PHE A 55 -6.18 19.29 2.35
N LEU A 56 -5.76 19.78 1.19
CA LEU A 56 -4.42 19.50 0.67
C LEU A 56 -3.30 20.04 1.58
N LEU A 57 -3.50 21.23 2.16
CA LEU A 57 -2.44 21.93 2.91
C LEU A 57 -2.48 21.70 4.41
N TYR A 58 -3.67 21.55 5.02
CA TYR A 58 -3.81 21.54 6.47
C TYR A 58 -4.32 20.21 7.01
N THR A 59 -5.55 19.82 6.68
CA THR A 59 -6.19 18.66 7.33
C THR A 59 -5.77 17.32 6.71
N GLY A 60 -5.48 17.29 5.42
CA GLY A 60 -5.11 16.09 4.67
C GLY A 60 -3.83 15.44 5.20
N PRO A 61 -2.69 16.15 5.34
CA PRO A 61 -1.47 15.55 5.87
C PRO A 61 -1.70 14.85 7.22
N VAL A 62 -2.38 15.51 8.16
CA VAL A 62 -2.62 14.98 9.52
C VAL A 62 -3.53 13.75 9.49
N VAL A 63 -4.65 13.85 8.77
CA VAL A 63 -5.64 12.77 8.73
C VAL A 63 -5.10 11.55 7.97
N LEU A 64 -4.41 11.78 6.85
CA LEU A 64 -3.80 10.71 6.05
C LEU A 64 -2.65 10.03 6.79
N MET A 65 -1.79 10.80 7.46
CA MET A 65 -0.70 10.26 8.29
C MET A 65 -1.26 9.36 9.40
N THR A 66 -2.35 9.77 10.04
CA THR A 66 -3.02 8.94 11.06
C THR A 66 -3.53 7.62 10.49
N GLN A 67 -4.09 7.62 9.26
CA GLN A 67 -4.50 6.38 8.62
C GLN A 67 -3.30 5.51 8.25
N LEU A 68 -2.23 6.11 7.71
CA LEU A 68 -1.02 5.41 7.30
C LEU A 68 -0.34 4.75 8.50
N LEU A 69 -0.15 5.49 9.59
CA LEU A 69 0.40 4.98 10.85
C LEU A 69 -0.43 3.81 11.40
N ARG A 70 -1.75 3.85 11.23
CA ARG A 70 -2.59 2.73 11.68
C ARG A 70 -2.38 1.49 10.82
N VAL A 71 -2.31 1.64 9.51
CA VAL A 71 -2.09 0.52 8.59
C VAL A 71 -0.69 -0.06 8.80
N SER A 72 0.33 0.80 8.92
CA SER A 72 1.70 0.35 9.18
C SER A 72 1.82 -0.32 10.54
N LYS A 73 1.21 0.22 11.61
CA LYS A 73 1.17 -0.45 12.92
C LYS A 73 0.51 -1.82 12.86
N ARG A 74 -0.59 -1.96 12.11
CA ARG A 74 -1.27 -3.24 11.94
C ARG A 74 -0.43 -4.24 11.16
N TRP A 75 0.31 -3.78 10.16
CA TRP A 75 1.13 -4.64 9.32
C TRP A 75 2.45 -5.04 10.01
N LEU A 76 3.12 -4.09 10.66
CA LEU A 76 4.40 -4.30 11.36
C LEU A 76 4.24 -4.96 12.73
N GLN A 77 3.08 -4.80 13.38
CA GLN A 77 2.79 -5.28 14.73
C GLN A 77 3.97 -5.03 15.71
N PRO A 78 4.46 -3.79 15.84
CA PRO A 78 5.68 -3.48 16.59
C PRO A 78 5.56 -3.78 18.09
N ASP A 79 4.34 -3.94 18.60
CA ASP A 79 4.07 -4.31 20.00
C ASP A 79 4.37 -5.80 20.26
N GLN A 80 4.50 -6.62 19.21
CA GLN A 80 4.69 -8.08 19.29
C GLN A 80 6.03 -8.54 18.71
N LEU A 81 6.60 -7.82 17.73
CA LEU A 81 7.85 -8.19 17.08
C LEU A 81 9.05 -7.37 17.61
N GLY A 82 10.20 -8.04 17.74
CA GLY A 82 11.48 -7.38 18.02
C GLY A 82 11.96 -6.52 16.84
N PRO A 83 12.90 -5.58 17.08
CA PRO A 83 13.40 -4.68 16.04
C PRO A 83 14.04 -5.42 14.85
N GLU A 84 14.71 -6.53 15.10
CA GLU A 84 15.32 -7.36 14.04
C GLU A 84 14.24 -7.96 13.12
N ALA A 85 13.20 -8.57 13.69
CA ALA A 85 12.12 -9.17 12.92
C ALA A 85 11.33 -8.12 12.10
N VAL A 86 11.19 -6.90 12.63
CA VAL A 86 10.61 -5.77 11.88
C VAL A 86 11.47 -5.44 10.66
N THR A 87 12.79 -5.40 10.80
CA THR A 87 13.68 -5.16 9.65
C THR A 87 13.61 -6.31 8.64
N GLU A 88 13.57 -7.56 9.10
CA GLU A 88 13.41 -8.71 8.20
C GLU A 88 12.10 -8.62 7.40
N GLN A 89 10.98 -8.37 8.06
CA GLN A 89 9.68 -8.21 7.40
C GLN A 89 9.68 -7.09 6.35
N VAL A 90 10.28 -5.94 6.66
CA VAL A 90 10.40 -4.82 5.72
C VAL A 90 11.33 -5.16 4.55
N THR A 91 12.47 -5.81 4.82
CA THR A 91 13.39 -6.23 3.76
C THR A 91 12.76 -7.26 2.82
N MET A 92 11.97 -8.19 3.36
CA MET A 92 11.23 -9.19 2.59
C MET A 92 10.16 -8.55 1.70
N ASP A 93 9.36 -7.62 2.22
CA ASP A 93 8.36 -6.90 1.42
C ASP A 93 9.01 -6.06 0.30
N HIS A 94 10.11 -5.37 0.63
CA HIS A 94 10.87 -4.60 -0.35
C HIS A 94 11.43 -5.49 -1.46
N PHE A 95 12.00 -6.64 -1.09
CA PHE A 95 12.52 -7.63 -2.04
C PHE A 95 11.43 -8.13 -2.99
N LEU A 96 10.28 -8.55 -2.46
CA LEU A 96 9.14 -8.98 -3.28
C LEU A 96 8.65 -7.90 -4.25
N CYS A 97 8.70 -6.63 -3.84
CA CYS A 97 8.30 -5.51 -4.69
C CYS A 97 9.34 -5.17 -5.77
N ALA A 98 10.62 -5.45 -5.55
CA ALA A 98 11.69 -5.24 -6.52
C ALA A 98 11.77 -6.33 -7.60
N LEU A 99 11.19 -7.51 -7.35
CA LEU A 99 11.22 -8.63 -8.29
C LEU A 99 10.39 -8.38 -9.57
N PRO A 100 10.87 -8.87 -10.73
CA PRO A 100 10.06 -8.94 -11.95
C PRO A 100 8.75 -9.68 -11.73
N GLY A 101 7.68 -9.25 -12.41
CA GLY A 101 6.31 -9.75 -12.16
C GLY A 101 6.11 -11.26 -12.36
N VAL A 102 6.98 -11.94 -13.12
CA VAL A 102 6.96 -13.40 -13.27
C VAL A 102 7.42 -14.09 -11.98
N LEU A 103 8.57 -13.66 -11.44
CA LEU A 103 9.16 -14.20 -10.21
C LEU A 103 8.34 -13.80 -8.97
N ARG A 104 7.81 -12.57 -8.94
CA ARG A 104 6.99 -12.12 -7.82
C ARG A 104 5.78 -13.00 -7.57
N LYS A 105 5.15 -13.53 -8.64
CA LYS A 105 3.99 -14.43 -8.52
C LYS A 105 4.38 -15.79 -7.95
N SER A 106 5.49 -16.38 -8.40
CA SER A 106 5.95 -17.68 -7.90
C SER A 106 6.46 -17.59 -6.47
N VAL A 107 7.30 -16.60 -6.15
CA VAL A 107 7.86 -16.41 -4.80
C VAL A 107 6.75 -16.02 -3.81
N GLY A 108 5.75 -15.25 -4.25
CA GLY A 108 4.61 -14.89 -3.41
C GLY A 108 3.71 -16.07 -3.00
N LEU A 109 3.69 -17.16 -3.78
CA LEU A 109 2.92 -18.36 -3.44
C LEU A 109 3.60 -19.21 -2.36
N THR A 110 4.93 -19.18 -2.28
CA THR A 110 5.71 -19.94 -1.29
C THR A 110 5.62 -19.32 0.12
N SER A 111 5.17 -18.06 0.24
CA SER A 111 5.02 -17.33 1.51
C SER A 111 6.21 -17.53 2.47
N PRO A 112 7.44 -17.17 2.05
CA PRO A 112 8.64 -17.37 2.85
C PRO A 112 8.58 -16.58 4.16
N THR A 113 9.15 -17.13 5.22
CA THR A 113 9.19 -16.53 6.56
C THR A 113 10.54 -15.92 6.91
N SER A 114 11.59 -16.30 6.17
CA SER A 114 12.95 -15.77 6.31
C SER A 114 13.49 -15.24 4.97
N ILE A 115 14.46 -14.32 5.04
CA ILE A 115 15.17 -13.79 3.87
C ILE A 115 15.86 -14.92 3.09
N LYS A 116 16.43 -15.90 3.79
CA LYS A 116 17.13 -17.03 3.14
C LYS A 116 16.16 -17.86 2.28
N GLU A 117 15.02 -18.24 2.87
CA GLU A 117 13.96 -18.96 2.15
C GLU A 117 13.46 -18.19 0.92
N MET A 118 13.45 -16.85 1.00
CA MET A 118 13.05 -15.99 -0.11
C MET A 118 14.06 -15.99 -1.26
N ILE A 119 15.36 -16.02 -0.96
CA ILE A 119 16.43 -16.14 -1.96
C ILE A 119 16.34 -17.52 -2.62
N ASP A 120 16.26 -18.58 -1.82
CA ASP A 120 16.18 -19.96 -2.31
C ASP A 120 14.95 -20.16 -3.22
N ALA A 121 13.80 -19.59 -2.85
CA ALA A 121 12.59 -19.64 -3.67
C ALA A 121 12.74 -18.89 -5.00
N THR A 122 13.53 -17.81 -5.02
CA THR A 122 13.79 -17.03 -6.23
C THR A 122 14.72 -17.80 -7.17
N GLU A 123 15.80 -18.38 -6.65
CA GLU A 123 16.73 -19.24 -7.40
C GLU A 123 16.02 -20.47 -7.99
N ALA A 124 15.13 -21.09 -7.21
CA ALA A 124 14.30 -22.20 -7.68
C ALA A 124 13.37 -21.77 -8.82
N ALA A 125 12.74 -20.60 -8.71
CA ALA A 125 11.87 -20.07 -9.76
C ALA A 125 12.63 -19.71 -11.04
N GLU A 126 13.82 -19.12 -10.93
CA GLU A 126 14.70 -18.85 -12.08
C GLU A 126 15.15 -20.13 -12.77
N SER A 127 15.49 -21.16 -11.99
CA SER A 127 15.86 -22.48 -12.52
C SER A 127 14.72 -23.09 -13.35
N VAL A 128 13.47 -23.05 -12.87
CA VAL A 128 12.29 -23.53 -13.61
C VAL A 128 12.07 -22.73 -14.91
N LEU A 129 12.25 -21.42 -14.88
CA LEU A 129 12.10 -20.57 -16.07
C LEU A 129 13.19 -20.81 -17.11
N SER A 130 14.40 -21.14 -16.68
CA SER A 130 15.51 -21.48 -17.58
C SER A 130 15.27 -22.79 -18.34
N LEU A 131 14.71 -23.81 -17.66
CA LEU A 131 14.34 -25.09 -18.27
C LEU A 131 13.25 -24.91 -19.35
N GLY A 132 12.19 -24.17 -19.01
CA GLY A 132 11.09 -23.90 -19.95
C GLY A 132 11.45 -22.99 -21.13
N ARG A 133 12.65 -22.37 -21.16
CA ARG A 133 13.18 -21.69 -22.36
C ARG A 133 13.90 -22.67 -23.29
N SER A 134 14.63 -23.63 -22.74
CA SER A 134 15.38 -24.63 -23.51
C SER A 134 14.47 -25.56 -24.30
N GLU A 135 13.35 -25.98 -23.71
CA GLU A 135 12.38 -26.88 -24.36
C GLU A 135 11.68 -26.23 -25.57
N ARG A 136 11.32 -24.95 -25.46
CA ARG A 136 10.67 -24.18 -26.55
C ARG A 136 11.59 -23.91 -27.74
N THR A 137 12.91 -23.87 -27.54
CA THR A 137 13.87 -23.77 -28.63
C THR A 137 14.14 -25.10 -29.33
N GLY A 138 13.84 -26.23 -28.69
CA GLY A 138 13.96 -27.57 -29.29
C GLY A 138 12.79 -28.00 -30.17
N GLU A 139 11.59 -27.40 -29.99
CA GLU A 139 10.39 -27.72 -30.78
C GLU A 139 10.26 -26.93 -32.11
N LEU A 140 11.21 -26.02 -32.40
CA LEU A 140 11.24 -25.22 -33.64
C LEU A 140 12.31 -25.71 -34.65
N MET A 141 12.90 -26.88 -34.43
CA MET A 141 13.77 -27.60 -35.36
C MET A 141 13.11 -28.91 -35.79
#